data_AF-A0A1E7PZX8-F1
#
_entry.id   AF-A0A1E7PZX8-F1
#
_cell.length_a   1.000
_cell.length_b   1.000
_cell.length_c   1.000
_cell.angle_alpha   90.00
_cell.angle_beta   90.00
_cell.angle_gamma   90.00
#
_symmetry.space_group_name_H-M   'P 1'
#
loop_
_entity.id
_entity.type
_entity.pdbx_description
1 polymer ?
#
loop_
_entity_poly.entity_id
_entity_poly.type
_entity_poly.pdbx_seq_one_letter_code
_entity_poly.pdbx_strand_id
1 'polypeptide(L)' 'MTDSKKPSPGYSRAPAGVLTAKPVALRLMAEERATLEKIALEQDRSMASQARIFFLRGLSEHLGSHSARTSQRPSV' A
#
# COMPACT_ATOMS: atom_id res chain seq x y z
N MET A 1 -2.78 -34.83 36.16
CA MET A 1 -2.75 -34.80 34.67
C MET A 1 -3.42 -33.52 34.24
N THR A 2 -2.64 -32.49 33.91
CA THR A 2 -3.17 -31.21 33.41
C THR A 2 -2.66 -31.04 31.98
N ASP A 3 -3.55 -31.29 31.02
CA ASP A 3 -3.33 -31.05 29.61
C ASP A 3 -3.11 -29.55 29.37
N SER A 4 -1.88 -29.18 29.05
CA SER A 4 -1.50 -27.84 28.61
C SER A 4 -2.08 -27.58 27.22
N LYS A 5 -3.24 -26.93 27.14
CA LYS A 5 -3.85 -26.50 25.88
C LYS A 5 -2.90 -25.52 25.16
N LYS A 6 -2.21 -25.98 24.11
CA LYS A 6 -1.39 -25.12 23.24
C LYS A 6 -2.26 -23.99 22.68
N PRO A 7 -1.83 -22.73 22.73
CA PRO A 7 -2.58 -21.63 22.12
C PRO A 7 -2.69 -21.88 20.62
N SER A 8 -3.92 -21.87 20.09
CA SER A 8 -4.16 -21.95 18.65
C SER A 8 -3.48 -20.77 17.95
N PRO A 9 -2.83 -20.96 16.79
CA PRO A 9 -2.22 -19.87 16.06
C PRO A 9 -3.32 -18.85 15.75
N GLY A 10 -3.18 -17.65 16.31
CA GLY A 10 -4.19 -16.60 16.21
C GLY A 10 -4.53 -16.32 14.76
N TYR A 11 -5.82 -16.14 14.48
CA TYR A 11 -6.34 -15.74 13.18
C TYR A 11 -5.59 -14.49 12.69
N SER A 12 -4.61 -14.68 11.81
CA SER A 12 -3.89 -13.57 11.21
C SER A 12 -4.89 -12.79 10.38
N ARG A 13 -5.07 -11.51 10.70
CA ARG A 13 -5.92 -10.59 9.93
C ARG A 13 -5.28 -10.21 8.59
N ALA A 14 -4.06 -10.65 8.32
CA ALA A 14 -3.39 -10.39 7.07
C ALA A 14 -3.67 -11.52 6.07
N PRO A 15 -4.08 -11.21 4.82
CA PRO A 15 -4.15 -12.19 3.76
C PRO A 15 -2.82 -12.92 3.58
N ALA A 16 -2.88 -14.21 3.23
CA ALA A 16 -1.69 -15.01 2.95
C ALA A 16 -0.81 -14.30 1.91
N GLY A 17 0.49 -14.16 2.19
CA GLY A 17 1.47 -13.49 1.32
C GLY A 17 1.64 -11.98 1.54
N VAL A 18 0.79 -11.31 2.32
CA VAL A 18 0.94 -9.86 2.61
C VAL A 18 2.08 -9.59 3.60
N LEU A 19 2.32 -10.52 4.52
CA LEU A 19 3.37 -10.39 5.55
C LEU A 19 4.71 -11.05 5.15
N THR A 20 4.78 -11.71 3.99
CA THR A 20 5.99 -12.44 3.58
C THR A 20 7.01 -11.56 2.86
N ALA A 21 6.58 -10.41 2.31
CA ALA A 21 7.45 -9.48 1.61
C ALA A 21 7.82 -8.28 2.49
N LYS A 22 9.09 -7.89 2.48
CA LYS A 22 9.55 -6.66 3.15
C LYS A 22 8.88 -5.45 2.48
N PRO A 23 8.24 -4.55 3.24
CA PRO A 23 7.59 -3.38 2.67
C PRO A 23 8.61 -2.43 2.03
N VAL A 24 8.22 -1.77 0.94
CA VAL A 24 9.00 -0.68 0.35
C VAL A 24 8.80 0.56 1.21
N ALA A 25 9.89 1.09 1.78
CA ALA A 25 9.86 2.33 2.52
C ALA A 25 9.73 3.51 1.56
N LEU A 26 8.73 4.37 1.78
CA LEU A 26 8.52 5.58 0.99
C LEU A 26 9.04 6.80 1.76
N ARG A 27 9.95 7.56 1.15
CA ARG A 27 10.51 8.76 1.77
C ARG A 27 9.58 9.94 1.52
N LEU A 28 8.97 10.43 2.59
CA LEU A 28 8.14 11.64 2.60
C LEU A 28 8.89 12.78 3.28
N MET A 29 8.73 13.99 2.74
CA MET A 29 9.04 15.22 3.44
C MET A 29 8.05 15.45 4.59
N ALA A 30 8.40 16.35 5.51
CA ALA A 30 7.58 16.62 6.69
C ALA A 30 6.15 17.07 6.33
N GLU A 31 6.02 17.95 5.33
CA GLU A 31 4.74 18.47 4.84
C GLU A 31 3.88 17.38 4.18
N GLU A 32 4.51 16.55 3.35
CA GLU A 32 3.84 15.43 2.68
C GLU A 32 3.33 14.40 3.71
N ARG A 33 4.13 14.12 4.73
CA ARG A 33 3.77 13.22 5.84
C ARG A 33 2.59 13.77 6.64
N ALA A 34 2.61 15.06 6.98
CA ALA A 34 1.52 15.71 7.71
C ALA A 34 0.22 15.71 6.89
N THR A 35 0.32 15.94 5.59
CA THR A 35 -0.82 15.89 4.67
C THR A 35 -1.42 14.48 4.60
N LEU A 36 -0.57 13.45 4.48
CA LEU A 36 -1.01 12.06 4.49
C LEU A 36 -1.69 11.68 5.80
N GLU A 37 -1.13 12.09 6.93
CA GLU A 37 -1.68 11.82 8.27
C GLU A 37 -3.06 12.45 8.46
N LYS A 38 -3.21 13.72 8.05
CA LYS A 38 -4.50 14.42 8.08
C LYS A 38 -5.56 13.67 7.28
N ILE A 39 -5.27 13.31 6.03
CA ILE A 39 -6.24 12.61 5.17
C ILE A 39 -6.55 11.21 5.70
N ALA A 40 -5.56 10.50 6.23
CA ALA A 40 -5.77 9.18 6.82
C ALA A 40 -6.71 9.26 8.04
N LEU A 41 -6.55 10.29 8.88
CA LEU A 41 -7.43 10.54 10.02
C LEU A 41 -8.85 10.88 9.57
N GLU A 42 -9.01 11.77 8.58
CA GLU A 42 -10.32 12.13 8.01
C GLU A 42 -11.07 10.93 7.41
N GLN A 43 -10.34 9.91 6.95
CA GLN A 43 -10.91 8.71 6.32
C GLN A 43 -10.97 7.48 7.25
N ASP A 44 -10.64 7.64 8.53
CA ASP A 44 -10.57 6.56 9.54
C ASP A 44 -9.72 5.37 9.09
N ARG A 45 -8.50 5.65 8.59
CA ARG A 45 -7.57 4.65 8.05
C ARG A 45 -6.16 4.84 8.61
N SER A 46 -5.38 3.76 8.56
CA SER A 46 -3.94 3.87 8.84
C SER A 46 -3.21 4.60 7.71
N MET A 47 -2.14 5.31 8.05
CA MET A 47 -1.29 6.00 7.07
C MET A 47 -0.75 5.04 5.99
N ALA A 48 -0.36 3.82 6.37
CA ALA A 48 0.14 2.82 5.44
C ALA A 48 -0.94 2.38 4.43
N SER A 49 -2.18 2.20 4.89
CA SER A 49 -3.31 1.88 4.01
C SER A 49 -3.60 3.03 3.06
N GLN A 50 -3.63 4.26 3.58
CA GLN A 50 -3.89 5.45 2.79
C GLN A 50 -2.80 5.71 1.74
N ALA A 51 -1.53 5.56 2.11
CA ALA A 51 -0.40 5.66 1.18
C ALA A 51 -0.49 4.62 0.06
N ARG A 52 -0.88 3.38 0.40
CA ARG A 52 -1.08 2.32 -0.61
C ARG A 52 -2.19 2.65 -1.59
N ILE A 53 -3.30 3.24 -1.13
CA ILE A 53 -4.40 3.68 -2.00
C ILE A 53 -3.91 4.75 -2.99
N PHE A 54 -3.17 5.75 -2.52
CA PHE A 54 -2.61 6.77 -3.40
C PHE A 54 -1.64 6.18 -4.42
N PHE A 55 -0.77 5.26 -3.99
CA PHE A 55 0.12 4.54 -4.91
C PHE A 55 -0.65 3.80 -6.00
N LEU A 56 -1.67 3.01 -5.65
CA LEU A 56 -2.44 2.24 -6.62
C LEU A 56 -3.20 3.13 -7.62
N ARG A 57 -3.74 4.25 -7.15
CA ARG A 57 -4.42 5.22 -8.01
C ARG A 57 -3.45 5.87 -9.00
N GLY A 58 -2.31 6.37 -8.50
CA GLY A 58 -1.27 6.95 -9.35
C GLY A 58 -0.68 5.95 -10.34
N LEU A 59 -0.54 4.68 -9.94
CA LEU A 59 -0.09 3.61 -10.84
C LEU A 59 -1.08 3.39 -11.99
N SER A 60 -2.38 3.34 -11.71
CA SER A 60 -3.42 3.20 -12.74
C SER A 60 -3.37 4.35 -13.75
N GLU A 61 -3.25 5.59 -13.26
CA GLU A 61 -3.15 6.79 -14.10
C GLU A 61 -1.86 6.79 -14.93
N HIS A 62 -0.74 6.37 -14.33
CA HIS A 62 0.55 6.29 -14.99
C HIS A 62 0.56 5.24 -16.11
N LEU A 63 0.00 4.05 -15.86
CA LEU A 63 -0.08 2.97 -16.84
C LEU A 63 -1.03 3.33 -18.00
N GLY A 64 -2.19 3.93 -17.69
CA GLY A 64 -3.12 4.42 -18.72
C GLY A 64 -2.48 5.49 -19.61
N SER A 65 -1.74 6.42 -19.01
CA SER A 65 -1.02 7.48 -19.74
C SER A 65 0.18 6.96 -20.55
N HIS A 66 0.81 5.87 -20.11
CA HIS A 66 1.91 5.25 -20.85
C HIS A 66 1.45 4.54 -22.11
N SER A 67 0.29 3.88 -22.09
CA SER A 67 -0.30 3.26 -23.28
C SER A 67 -0.57 4.27 -24.41
N ALA A 68 -0.96 5.50 -24.05
CA ALA A 68 -1.15 6.60 -25.01
C ALA A 68 0.18 7.13 -25.60
N ARG A 69 1.27 7.12 -24.81
CA ARG A 69 2.59 7.64 -25.25
C ARG A 69 3.39 6.66 -26.10
N THR A 70 3.29 5.35 -25.85
CA THR A 70 3.95 4.34 -26.70
C THR A 70 3.40 4.31 -28.13
N SER A 71 2.16 4.75 -28.32
CA SER A 71 1.50 4.82 -29.63
C SER A 71 1.91 6.03 -30.49
N GLN A 72 2.69 6.97 -29.95
CA GLN A 72 3.14 8.18 -30.66
C GLN A 72 4.63 8.18 -31.03
N ARG A 73 5.36 7.06 -30.90
CA ARG A 73 6.74 7.01 -31.39
C ARG A 73 6.71 7.00 -32.92
N PRO A 74 7.18 8.06 -33.62
CA PRO A 74 7.35 7.96 -35.06
C PRO A 74 8.48 6.99 -35.33
N SER A 75 8.19 6.00 -36.17
CA SER A 75 9.20 5.12 -36.76
C SER A 75 10.21 6.00 -37.48
N VAL A 76 11.46 6.00 -37.01
CA VAL A 76 12.61 6.56 -37.73
C VAL A 76 13.22 5.43 -38.55
#